data_AF-J9GCK6-F1
#
_entry.id   AF-J9GCK6-F1
#
_cell.length_a   1.000
_cell.length_b   1.000
_cell.length_c   1.000
_cell.angle_alpha   90.00
_cell.angle_beta   90.00
_cell.angle_gamma   90.00
#
_symmetry.space_group_name_H-M   'P 1'
#
loop_
_entity.id
_entity.type
_entity.pdbx_description
1 polymer ?
#
loop_
_entity_poly.entity_id
_entity_poly.type
_entity_poly.pdbx_seq_one_letter_code
_entity_poly.pdbx_strand_id
1 'polypeptide(L)' 'METVQRVTAGSASATLETDDLGRWEAYAGLGLDGEWNGAQMGVSAESLWGPDQQQSWQLRAKVVWEM' A
#
# COMPACT_ATOMS: atom_id res chain seq x y z
N MET A 1 4.72 18.88 -26.10
CA MET A 1 3.66 19.07 -25.08
C MET A 1 3.93 18.04 -24.01
N GLU A 2 4.45 18.44 -22.85
CA GLU A 2 4.59 17.52 -21.71
C GLU A 2 3.32 17.63 -20.86
N THR A 3 2.63 16.51 -20.68
CA THR A 3 1.51 16.41 -19.75
C THR A 3 2.08 16.20 -18.36
N VAL A 4 2.09 17.24 -17.53
CA VAL A 4 2.48 17.14 -16.11
C VAL A 4 1.22 16.77 -15.32
N GLN A 5 1.18 15.55 -14.79
CA GLN A 5 0.09 15.11 -13.90
C GLN A 5 0.53 15.18 -12.45
N ARG A 6 -0.36 15.70 -11.60
CA ARG A 6 -0.14 15.85 -10.17
C ARG A 6 -0.47 14.53 -9.48
N VAL A 7 0.56 13.82 -9.02
CA VAL A 7 0.41 12.64 -8.16
C VAL A 7 0.43 13.09 -6.71
N THR A 8 -0.54 12.66 -5.90
CA THR A 8 -0.49 12.89 -4.45
C THR A 8 0.28 11.74 -3.81
N ALA A 9 1.41 12.05 -3.18
CA ALA A 9 2.19 11.08 -2.43
C ALA A 9 1.36 10.59 -1.23
N GLY A 10 1.10 9.29 -1.18
CA GLY A 10 0.12 8.70 -0.27
C GLY A 10 0.66 8.36 1.10
N SER A 11 -0.21 7.71 1.88
CA SER A 11 -0.03 7.45 3.31
C SER A 11 0.96 6.30 3.55
N ALA A 12 1.85 6.51 4.52
CA ALA A 12 2.57 5.43 5.17
C ALA A 12 1.79 5.01 6.43
N SER A 13 1.57 3.71 6.60
CA SER A 13 1.01 3.15 7.84
C SER A 13 1.91 2.05 8.37
N ALA A 14 1.99 1.95 9.70
CA ALA A 14 2.64 0.84 10.37
C ALA A 14 1.76 0.39 11.54
N THR A 15 1.52 -0.92 11.63
CA THR A 15 0.74 -1.55 12.70
C THR A 15 1.58 -2.66 13.31
N LEU A 16 1.60 -2.75 14.63
CA LEU A 16 2.19 -3.86 15.37
C LEU A 16 1.08 -4.54 16.16
N GLU A 17 0.90 -5.83 15.92
CA GLU A 17 -0.10 -6.66 16.59
C GLU A 17 0.58 -7.80 17.35
N THR A 18 -0.01 -8.21 18.47
CA THR A 18 0.46 -9.36 19.25
C THR A 18 -0.70 -10.31 19.50
N ASP A 19 -0.51 -11.60 19.21
CA ASP A 19 -1.52 -12.63 19.49
C ASP A 19 -1.56 -13.05 20.98
N ASP A 20 -2.56 -13.86 21.35
CA ASP A 20 -2.73 -14.38 22.71
C ASP A 20 -1.58 -15.30 23.18
N LEU A 21 -0.69 -15.70 22.26
CA LEU A 21 0.49 -16.53 22.51
C LEU A 21 1.78 -15.68 22.60
N GLY A 22 1.68 -14.35 22.53
CA GLY A 22 2.80 -13.41 22.59
C GLY A 22 3.63 -13.35 21.30
N ARG A 23 3.13 -13.90 20.19
CA ARG A 23 3.74 -13.74 18.87
C ARG A 23 3.42 -12.35 18.35
N TRP A 24 4.41 -11.71 17.74
CA TRP A 24 4.26 -10.38 17.16
C TRP A 24 4.16 -10.46 15.64
N GLU A 25 3.30 -9.64 15.06
CA GLU A 25 3.24 -9.39 13.63
C GLU A 25 3.32 -7.90 13.37
N ALA A 26 4.24 -7.49 12.51
CA ALA A 26 4.38 -6.09 12.11
C ALA A 26 4.00 -5.93 10.64
N TYR A 27 3.23 -4.87 10.38
CA TYR A 27 2.68 -4.51 9.10
C TYR A 27 3.20 -3.13 8.74
N ALA A 28 3.73 -2.94 7.53
CA ALA A 28 4.01 -1.62 6.99
C ALA A 28 3.48 -1.51 5.56
N GLY A 29 2.79 -0.41 5.27
CA GLY A 29 2.22 -0.12 3.97
C GLY A 29 2.64 1.24 3.44
N LEU A 30 2.84 1.33 2.13
CA LEU A 30 3.00 2.58 1.39
C LEU A 30 2.01 2.57 0.23
N GLY A 31 1.25 3.66 0.08
CA GLY A 31 0.31 3.85 -1.02
C GLY A 31 0.62 5.11 -1.82
N LEU A 32 0.27 5.10 -3.10
CA LEU A 32 0.19 6.26 -3.98
C LEU A 32 -1.17 6.21 -4.68
N ASP A 33 -1.89 7.32 -4.70
CA ASP A 33 -3.15 7.45 -5.43
C ASP A 33 -3.09 8.69 -6.34
N GLY A 34 -3.78 8.62 -7.48
CA GLY A 34 -3.82 9.70 -8.45
C GLY A 34 -4.96 9.54 -9.45
N GLU A 35 -5.11 10.52 -10.33
CA GLU A 35 -6.10 10.48 -11.42
C GLU A 35 -5.37 10.54 -12.78
N TRP A 36 -5.70 9.62 -13.68
CA TRP A 36 -5.21 9.60 -15.05
C TRP A 36 -6.36 9.45 -16.05
N ASN A 37 -6.55 10.44 -16.92
CA ASN A 37 -7.58 10.43 -17.97
C ASN A 37 -8.99 10.14 -17.43
N GLY A 38 -9.37 10.74 -16.29
CA GLY A 38 -10.67 10.51 -15.64
C GLY A 38 -10.78 9.17 -14.89
N ALA A 39 -9.71 8.38 -14.84
CA ALA A 39 -9.64 7.17 -14.03
C ALA A 39 -8.92 7.45 -12.71
N GLN A 40 -9.47 7.01 -11.59
CA GLN A 40 -8.71 6.96 -10.34
C GLN A 40 -7.78 5.74 -10.36
N MET A 41 -6.51 5.96 -10.08
CA MET A 41 -5.49 4.91 -10.03
C MET A 41 -4.83 4.91 -8.65
N GLY A 42 -4.40 3.73 -8.19
CA GLY A 42 -3.57 3.65 -7.01
C GLY A 42 -2.67 2.43 -7.02
N VAL A 43 -1.52 2.55 -6.36
CA VAL A 43 -0.55 1.47 -6.17
C VAL A 43 -0.20 1.44 -4.68
N SER A 44 -0.15 0.25 -4.09
CA SER A 44 0.36 0.05 -2.74
C SER A 44 1.34 -1.12 -2.65
N ALA A 45 2.27 -0.98 -1.71
CA ALA A 45 3.21 -2.01 -1.32
C ALA A 45 3.09 -2.25 0.18
N GLU A 46 2.96 -3.50 0.59
CA GLU A 46 2.82 -3.89 1.99
C GLU A 46 3.83 -4.98 2.33
N SER A 47 4.44 -4.87 3.51
CA SER A 47 5.32 -5.89 4.10
C SER A 47 4.68 -6.41 5.38
N LEU A 48 4.66 -7.73 5.51
CA LEU A 48 4.35 -8.44 6.76
C LEU A 48 5.62 -9.08 7.31
N TRP A 49 5.91 -8.79 8.57
CA TRP A 49 6.98 -9.39 9.34
C TRP A 49 6.38 -10.20 10.49
N GLY A 50 6.51 -11.52 10.41
CA GLY A 50 6.17 -12.43 11.51
C GLY A 50 7.40 -12.88 12.30
N PRO A 51 7.18 -13.59 13.42
CA PRO A 51 8.26 -14.04 14.30
C PRO A 51 9.16 -15.09 13.63
N ASP A 52 8.67 -15.75 12.57
CA ASP A 52 9.38 -16.81 11.84
C ASP A 52 10.27 -16.28 10.69
N GLN A 53 10.57 -14.97 10.67
CA GLN A 53 11.42 -14.26 9.69
C GLN A 53 11.02 -14.38 8.20
N GLN A 54 9.91 -15.04 7.87
CA GLN A 54 9.39 -15.04 6.50
C GLN A 54 8.75 -13.68 6.22
N GLN A 55 9.56 -12.77 5.70
CA GLN A 55 9.06 -11.51 5.16
C GLN A 55 8.25 -11.80 3.89
N SER A 56 6.97 -11.42 3.91
CA SER A 56 6.14 -11.45 2.71
C SER A 56 5.86 -10.03 2.24
N TRP A 57 5.92 -9.84 0.94
CA TRP A 57 5.60 -8.57 0.29
C TRP A 57 4.38 -8.76 -0.61
N GLN A 58 3.42 -7.83 -0.50
CA GLN A 58 2.26 -7.76 -1.39
C GLN A 58 2.28 -6.43 -2.13
N LEU A 59 2.20 -6.50 -3.45
CA LEU A 59 2.04 -5.34 -4.32
C LEU A 59 0.61 -5.35 -4.86
N ARG A 60 -0.11 -4.24 -4.71
CA ARG A 60 -1.46 -4.05 -5.24
C ARG A 60 -1.50 -2.84 -6.16
N ALA A 61 -2.22 -2.98 -7.27
CA ALA A 61 -2.56 -1.88 -8.16
C ALA A 61 -4.08 -1.88 -8.38
N LYS A 62 -4.70 -0.70 -8.33
CA LYS A 62 -6.13 -0.50 -8.58
C LYS A 62 -6.33 0.56 -9.66
N VAL A 63 -7.35 0.37 -10.49
CA VAL A 63 -7.84 1.36 -11.44
C VAL A 63 -9.37 1.35 -11.36
N VAL A 64 -9.96 2.52 -11.16
CA VAL A 64 -11.41 2.72 -11.04
C VAL A 64 -11.86 3.71 -12.11
N TRP A 65 -12.89 3.33 -12.86
CA TRP A 65 -13.57 4.20 -13.83
C TRP A 65 -14.98 4.47 -13.30
N GLU A 66 -15.38 5.75 -13.25
CA GLU A 66 -16.79 6.10 -13.08
C GLU A 66 -17.51 5.86 -14.42
N MET A 67 -18.59 5.06 -14.40
CA MET A 67 -19.44 4.77 -15.56
C MET A 67 -20.54 5.81 -15.72
#